data_AF-A0A5M9K1Q8-F1
#
_entry.id   AF-A0A5M9K1Q8-F1
#
_cell.length_a   1.000
_cell.length_b   1.000
_cell.length_c   1.000
_cell.angle_alpha   90.00
_cell.angle_beta   90.00
_cell.angle_gamma   90.00
#
_symmetry.space_group_name_H-M   'P 1'
#
loop_
_entity.id
_entity.type
_entity.pdbx_description
1 polymer ?
#
loop_
_entity_poly.entity_id
_entity_poly.type
_entity_poly.pdbx_seq_one_letter_code
_entity_poly.pdbx_strand_id
1 'polypeptide(L)'
;MLLFYHDEEEHTEGPVCPPHPRRRPTRESDEEWAQRLMEWEALKSQVLKVKPKGNAMTQKYYVDKILPHYINVIEELRTTDPTVEWLLMEDGDGSHGFRKYGLAQQLRDAHNIKNLSHPLNHPISIPLRQFGIY
;
A
#
# COMPACT_ATOMS: atom_id res chain seq x y z
N MET A 1 -12.32 18.62 -10.74
CA MET A 1 -12.02 17.27 -11.26
C MET A 1 -11.41 16.47 -10.13
N LEU A 2 -11.94 15.30 -9.82
CA LEU A 2 -11.41 14.40 -8.79
C LEU A 2 -10.37 13.48 -9.46
N LEU A 3 -9.09 13.64 -9.11
CA LEU A 3 -8.00 12.78 -9.59
C LEU A 3 -7.93 11.56 -8.68
N PHE A 4 -8.27 10.39 -9.22
CA PHE A 4 -8.07 9.11 -8.53
C PHE A 4 -6.66 8.59 -8.80
N TYR A 5 -5.99 8.09 -7.77
CA TYR A 5 -4.65 7.50 -7.89
C TYR A 5 -4.74 6.14 -8.60
N HIS A 6 -3.82 5.90 -9.54
CA HIS A 6 -3.62 4.62 -10.20
C HIS A 6 -2.14 4.27 -10.09
N ASP A 7 -1.79 3.36 -9.18
CA ASP A 7 -0.45 2.77 -9.14
C ASP A 7 -0.37 1.80 -10.34
N GLU A 8 0.56 2.04 -11.27
CA GLU A 8 0.70 1.24 -12.50
C GLU A 8 1.21 -0.19 -12.22
N GLU A 9 1.77 -0.43 -11.03
CA GLU A 9 2.25 -1.74 -10.57
C GLU A 9 1.09 -2.61 -10.02
N GLU A 10 0.09 -2.90 -10.85
CA GLU A 10 -0.97 -3.87 -10.50
C GLU A 10 -0.36 -5.30 -10.48
N HIS A 11 0.09 -5.75 -9.30
CA HIS A 11 0.62 -7.10 -9.13
C HIS A 11 -0.52 -8.13 -9.09
N THR A 12 -0.74 -8.79 -10.22
CA THR A 12 -1.61 -9.96 -10.28
C THR A 12 -0.86 -11.17 -9.73
N GLU A 13 -1.08 -11.51 -8.46
CA GLU A 13 -0.60 -12.79 -7.94
C GLU A 13 -1.36 -13.91 -8.65
N GLY A 14 -0.62 -14.67 -9.45
CA GLY A 14 -1.10 -15.89 -10.06
C GLY A 14 -1.54 -16.88 -8.97
N PRO A 15 -2.56 -17.69 -9.24
CA PRO A 15 -3.09 -18.57 -8.23
C PRO A 15 -2.08 -19.67 -7.86
N VAL A 16 -1.95 -19.95 -6.56
CA VAL A 16 -0.90 -20.85 -6.03
C VAL A 16 -1.19 -22.29 -6.44
N CYS A 17 -0.27 -22.88 -7.22
CA CYS A 17 -0.35 -24.29 -7.58
C CYS A 17 -0.04 -25.20 -6.37
N PRO A 18 -0.74 -26.34 -6.21
CA PRO A 18 -0.39 -27.31 -5.19
C PRO A 18 1.01 -27.91 -5.45
N PRO A 19 1.83 -28.09 -4.39
CA PRO A 19 3.17 -28.65 -4.55
C PRO A 19 3.11 -30.10 -5.05
N HIS A 20 4.04 -30.47 -5.93
CA HIS A 20 4.14 -31.84 -6.47
C HIS A 20 4.33 -32.87 -5.34
N PRO A 21 3.70 -34.06 -5.43
CA PRO A 21 3.91 -35.13 -4.46
C PRO A 21 5.40 -35.45 -4.31
N ARG A 22 5.88 -35.58 -3.07
CA ARG A 22 7.26 -36.04 -2.81
C ARG A 22 7.43 -37.48 -3.32
N ARG A 23 8.67 -37.89 -3.62
CA ARG A 23 9.01 -39.25 -4.09
C ARG A 23 8.24 -40.34 -3.32
N ARG A 24 7.74 -41.35 -4.05
CA ARG A 24 7.04 -42.53 -3.51
C ARG A 24 7.81 -43.14 -2.33
N PRO A 25 7.22 -43.24 -1.13
CA PRO A 25 7.79 -43.96 -0.01
C PRO A 25 7.85 -45.47 -0.28
N THR A 26 8.84 -46.17 0.31
CA THR A 26 9.06 -47.62 0.09
C THR A 26 7.90 -48.51 0.55
N ARG A 27 6.98 -47.99 1.37
CA ARG A 27 5.83 -48.73 1.93
C ARG A 27 4.53 -48.50 1.16
N GLU A 28 4.48 -47.51 0.27
CA GLU A 28 3.29 -47.18 -0.53
C GLU A 28 3.22 -48.13 -1.72
N SER A 29 2.04 -48.62 -2.08
CA SER A 29 1.85 -49.45 -3.28
C SER A 29 1.96 -48.62 -4.57
N ASP A 30 2.12 -49.27 -5.72
CA ASP A 30 2.15 -48.56 -7.01
C ASP A 30 0.78 -47.92 -7.34
N GLU A 31 -0.31 -48.52 -6.87
CA GLU A 31 -1.68 -48.04 -7.05
C GLU A 31 -1.96 -46.79 -6.22
N GLU A 32 -1.53 -46.78 -4.95
CA GLU A 32 -1.62 -45.62 -4.05
C GLU A 32 -0.82 -44.43 -4.60
N TRP A 33 0.36 -44.70 -5.17
CA TRP A 33 1.18 -43.68 -5.83
C TRP A 33 0.49 -43.10 -7.08
N ALA A 34 -0.10 -43.96 -7.92
CA ALA A 34 -0.83 -43.52 -9.11
C ALA A 34 -2.08 -42.68 -8.73
N GLN A 35 -2.78 -43.07 -7.67
CA GLN A 35 -3.94 -42.33 -7.18
C GLN A 35 -3.56 -40.93 -6.69
N ARG A 36 -2.44 -40.80 -5.96
CA ARG A 36 -1.93 -39.49 -5.52
C ARG A 36 -1.52 -38.57 -6.68
N LEU A 37 -0.98 -39.13 -7.76
CA LEU A 37 -0.67 -38.36 -8.97
C LEU A 37 -1.95 -37.85 -9.63
N MET A 38 -2.98 -38.71 -9.77
CA MET A 38 -4.28 -38.30 -10.29
C MET A 38 -4.96 -37.22 -9.44
N GLU A 39 -4.91 -37.36 -8.11
CA GLU A 39 -5.45 -36.37 -7.18
C GLU A 39 -4.72 -35.03 -7.30
N TRP A 40 -3.39 -35.05 -7.42
CA TRP A 40 -2.59 -33.83 -7.63
C TRP A 40 -2.90 -33.15 -8.98
N GLU A 41 -3.02 -33.93 -10.06
CA GLU A 41 -3.41 -33.42 -11.38
C GLU A 41 -4.81 -32.80 -11.36
N ALA A 42 -5.77 -33.43 -10.68
CA ALA A 42 -7.11 -32.88 -10.50
C ALA A 42 -7.08 -31.56 -9.72
N LEU A 43 -6.28 -31.48 -8.66
CA LEU A 43 -6.17 -30.29 -7.80
C LEU A 43 -5.52 -29.10 -8.52
N LYS A 44 -4.62 -29.37 -9.47
CA LYS A 44 -4.00 -28.37 -10.35
C LYS A 44 -5.03 -27.64 -11.23
N SER A 45 -6.14 -28.30 -11.58
CA SER A 45 -7.19 -27.71 -12.41
C SER A 45 -8.15 -26.79 -11.62
N GLN A 46 -8.26 -26.98 -10.30
CA GLN A 46 -9.17 -26.24 -9.43
C GLN A 46 -8.58 -24.92 -8.89
N VAL A 47 -7.43 -24.52 -9.43
CA VAL A 47 -6.68 -23.34 -9.05
C VAL A 47 -7.57 -22.09 -9.24
N LEU A 48 -8.06 -21.56 -8.11
CA LEU A 48 -9.06 -20.50 -8.04
C LEU A 48 -8.55 -19.23 -8.71
N LYS A 49 -9.39 -18.54 -9.49
CA LYS A 49 -9.08 -17.19 -9.96
C LYS A 49 -8.93 -16.26 -8.76
N VAL A 50 -7.70 -15.92 -8.40
CA VAL A 50 -7.40 -14.89 -7.41
C VAL A 50 -7.84 -13.56 -8.02
N LYS A 51 -8.77 -12.86 -7.34
CA LYS A 51 -9.07 -11.48 -7.70
C LYS A 51 -7.81 -10.65 -7.43
N PRO A 52 -7.41 -9.76 -8.34
CA PRO A 52 -6.27 -8.89 -8.09
C PRO A 52 -6.47 -8.17 -6.76
N LYS A 53 -5.41 -8.11 -5.97
CA LYS A 53 -5.39 -7.30 -4.75
C LYS A 53 -5.55 -5.85 -5.20
N GLY A 54 -6.61 -5.18 -4.73
CA GLY A 54 -6.89 -3.81 -5.15
C GLY A 54 -5.69 -2.89 -4.92
N ASN A 55 -5.54 -1.87 -5.77
CA ASN A 55 -4.47 -0.88 -5.69
C ASN A 55 -4.53 -0.15 -4.35
N ALA A 56 -3.68 -0.56 -3.41
CA ALA A 56 -3.41 0.18 -2.20
C ALA A 56 -2.22 1.09 -2.49
N MET A 57 -2.30 2.36 -2.08
CA MET A 57 -1.21 3.30 -2.27
C MET A 57 0.04 2.80 -1.56
N THR A 58 1.12 2.60 -2.32
CA THR A 58 2.40 2.20 -1.75
C THR A 58 3.11 3.41 -1.14
N GLN A 59 3.91 3.18 -0.08
CA GLN A 59 4.72 4.26 0.50
C GLN A 59 5.69 4.86 -0.52
N LYS A 60 6.22 4.04 -1.43
CA LYS A 60 7.10 4.49 -2.51
C LYS A 60 6.38 5.48 -3.42
N TYR A 61 5.18 5.13 -3.91
CA TYR A 61 4.37 6.03 -4.72
C TYR A 61 4.07 7.36 -4.02
N TYR A 62 3.67 7.29 -2.74
CA TYR A 62 3.41 8.48 -1.94
C TYR A 62 4.64 9.40 -1.85
N VAL A 63 5.82 8.84 -1.59
CA VAL A 63 7.09 9.59 -1.52
C VAL A 63 7.52 10.16 -2.86
N ASP A 64 7.30 9.42 -3.96
CA ASP A 64 7.78 9.83 -5.29
C ASP A 64 6.85 10.83 -5.97
N LYS A 65 5.54 10.80 -5.67
CA LYS A 65 4.52 11.56 -6.41
C LYS A 65 3.75 12.59 -5.57
N ILE A 66 3.41 12.26 -4.33
CA ILE A 66 2.48 13.07 -3.52
C ILE A 66 3.22 13.98 -2.56
N LEU A 67 4.10 13.41 -1.74
CA LEU A 67 4.82 14.13 -0.71
C LEU A 67 5.66 15.32 -1.25
N PRO A 68 6.32 15.24 -2.43
CA PRO A 68 7.04 16.37 -3.01
C PRO A 68 6.13 17.56 -3.30
N HIS A 69 4.87 17.32 -3.68
CA HIS A 69 3.92 18.41 -3.90
C HIS A 69 3.57 19.12 -2.59
N TYR A 70 3.36 18.37 -1.51
CA TYR A 70 3.11 18.95 -0.18
C TYR A 70 4.32 19.72 0.34
N ILE A 71 5.53 19.19 0.14
CA ILE A 71 6.78 19.87 0.48
C ILE A 71 6.84 21.24 -0.20
N ASN A 72 6.66 21.28 -1.52
CA ASN A 72 6.72 22.53 -2.27
C ASN A 72 5.70 23.56 -1.75
N VAL A 73 4.46 23.15 -1.53
CA VAL A 73 3.41 24.04 -0.99
C VAL A 73 3.78 24.56 0.40
N ILE A 74 4.30 23.70 1.29
CA ILE A 74 4.72 24.12 2.63
C ILE A 74 5.90 25.10 2.56
N GLU A 75 6.85 24.88 1.66
CA GLU A 75 7.98 25.79 1.45
C GLU A 75 7.54 27.16 0.90
N GLU A 76 6.58 27.19 -0.02
CA GLU A 76 5.96 28.42 -0.51
C GLU A 76 5.22 29.17 0.62
N LEU A 77 4.47 28.45 1.44
CA LEU A 77 3.75 29.02 2.59
C LEU A 77 4.71 29.57 3.65
N ARG A 78 5.81 28.89 3.94
CA ARG A 78 6.87 29.38 4.84
C ARG A 78 7.54 30.64 4.32
N THR A 79 7.67 30.75 3.00
CA THR A 79 8.22 31.96 2.35
C THR A 79 7.25 33.14 2.46
N THR A 80 5.95 32.87 2.37
CA THR A 80 4.88 33.87 2.43
C THR A 80 4.64 34.38 3.86
N ASP A 81 4.59 33.49 4.84
CA ASP A 81 4.45 33.82 6.25
C ASP A 81 5.40 32.96 7.10
N PRO A 82 6.60 33.49 7.41
CA PRO A 82 7.60 32.76 8.20
C PRO A 82 7.29 32.75 9.71
N THR A 83 6.28 33.50 10.15
CA THR A 83 5.94 33.60 11.59
C THR A 83 5.03 32.45 12.04
N VAL A 84 4.35 31.81 11.09
CA VAL A 84 3.42 30.72 11.32
C VAL A 84 4.10 29.38 11.11
N GLU A 85 3.90 28.48 12.07
CA GLU A 85 4.31 27.09 11.92
C GLU A 85 3.25 26.31 11.13
N TRP A 86 3.62 25.85 9.94
CA TRP A 86 2.76 25.07 9.06
C TRP A 86 2.84 23.57 9.41
N LEU A 87 1.69 22.97 9.74
CA LEU A 87 1.55 21.57 10.09
C LEU A 87 0.80 20.80 9.00
N LEU A 88 1.30 19.61 8.65
CA LEU A 88 0.67 18.71 7.68
C LEU A 88 -0.34 17.79 8.41
N MET A 89 -1.59 17.76 7.94
CA MET A 89 -2.63 16.86 8.46
C MET A 89 -2.94 15.78 7.44
N GLU A 90 -2.77 14.52 7.82
CA GLU A 90 -2.99 13.35 6.94
C GLU A 90 -3.82 12.30 7.66
N ASP A 91 -4.43 11.41 6.88
CA ASP A 91 -5.07 10.23 7.43
C ASP A 91 -4.01 9.21 7.89
N GLY A 92 -4.34 8.35 8.84
CA GLY A 92 -3.40 7.38 9.41
C GLY A 92 -3.03 6.22 8.48
N ASP A 93 -3.07 6.42 7.15
CA ASP A 93 -2.73 5.38 6.18
C ASP A 93 -1.29 4.87 6.38
N GLY A 94 -1.09 3.57 6.15
CA GLY A 94 0.19 2.92 6.27
C GLY A 94 1.23 3.48 5.29
N SER A 95 0.80 3.97 4.12
CA SER A 95 1.65 4.60 3.11
C SER A 95 2.39 5.83 3.67
N HIS A 96 1.73 6.59 4.55
CA HIS A 96 2.27 7.77 5.22
C HIS A 96 3.33 7.45 6.28
N GLY A 97 3.63 6.18 6.58
CA GLY A 97 4.76 5.84 7.46
C GLY A 97 4.57 6.20 8.94
N PHE A 98 3.34 6.44 9.42
CA PHE A 98 3.09 6.70 10.85
C PHE A 98 3.36 5.48 11.75
N ARG A 99 3.25 4.27 11.19
CA ARG A 99 3.40 3.02 11.96
C ARG A 99 4.86 2.60 12.16
N LYS A 100 5.74 2.96 11.23
CA LYS A 100 7.15 2.57 11.21
C LYS A 100 7.98 3.65 10.52
N TYR A 101 9.14 3.94 11.10
CA TYR A 101 10.12 4.82 10.46
C TYR A 101 10.51 4.27 9.09
N GLY A 102 10.32 5.09 8.06
CA GLY A 102 10.47 4.69 6.65
C GLY A 102 10.69 5.89 5.75
N LEU A 103 10.60 5.68 4.44
CA LEU A 103 10.94 6.68 3.41
C LEU A 103 10.14 7.99 3.58
N ALA A 104 8.84 7.88 3.85
CA ALA A 104 7.97 9.04 4.03
C ALA A 104 8.34 9.88 5.27
N GLN A 105 8.80 9.23 6.34
CA GLN A 105 9.22 9.94 7.54
C GLN A 105 10.58 10.60 7.34
N GLN A 106 11.54 9.89 6.73
CA GLN A 106 12.85 10.44 6.39
C GLN A 106 12.76 11.69 5.53
N LEU A 107 11.89 11.67 4.51
CA LEU A 107 11.74 12.84 3.62
C LEU A 107 11.09 14.02 4.36
N ARG A 108 10.09 13.78 5.22
CA ARG A 108 9.48 14.84 6.04
C ARG A 108 10.48 15.44 7.04
N ASP A 109 11.26 14.60 7.71
CA ASP A 109 12.31 15.05 8.63
C ASP A 109 13.35 15.91 7.92
N ALA A 110 13.76 15.52 6.71
CA ALA A 110 14.72 16.27 5.89
C ALA A 110 14.22 17.67 5.51
N HIS A 111 12.91 17.83 5.28
CA HIS A 111 12.27 19.13 4.99
C HIS A 111 11.70 19.82 6.24
N ASN A 112 12.01 19.32 7.44
CA ASN A 112 11.51 19.82 8.72
C ASN A 112 9.96 19.97 8.72
N ILE A 113 9.25 19.03 8.07
CA ILE A 113 7.78 19.03 8.03
C ILE A 113 7.28 18.38 9.30
N LYS A 114 6.41 19.10 10.01
CA LYS A 114 5.76 18.60 11.22
C LYS A 114 4.34 18.17 10.89
N ASN A 115 3.97 16.98 11.36
CA ASN A 115 2.63 16.47 11.19
C ASN A 115 1.77 16.79 12.42
N LEU A 116 0.51 17.12 12.16
CA LEU A 116 -0.49 17.20 13.21
C LEU A 116 -0.77 15.78 13.71
N SER A 117 -0.65 15.58 15.03
CA SER A 117 -0.99 14.30 15.65
C SER A 117 -2.51 14.08 15.57
N HIS A 118 -2.96 13.22 14.65
CA HIS A 118 -4.37 12.81 14.55
C HIS A 118 -4.57 11.41 15.17
N PRO A 119 -5.62 11.19 15.98
CA PRO A 119 -5.91 9.86 16.51
C PRO A 119 -6.25 8.86 15.40
N LEU A 120 -5.62 7.68 15.45
CA LEU A 120 -5.97 6.56 14.58
C LEU A 120 -7.46 6.23 14.75
N ASN A 121 -8.20 6.23 13.63
CA ASN A 121 -9.62 5.82 13.50
C ASN A 121 -10.69 6.88 13.83
N HIS A 122 -10.38 8.18 13.89
CA HIS A 122 -11.45 9.17 13.82
C HIS A 122 -11.85 9.37 12.34
N PRO A 123 -13.13 9.24 11.95
CA PRO A 123 -13.55 9.65 10.62
C PRO A 123 -13.18 11.12 10.45
N ILE A 124 -12.44 11.43 9.39
CA ILE A 124 -11.97 12.78 9.11
C ILE A 124 -13.20 13.69 8.97
N SER A 125 -13.45 14.54 9.97
CA SER A 125 -14.31 15.71 9.79
C SER A 125 -13.42 16.82 9.22
N ILE A 126 -13.18 16.81 7.91
CA ILE A 126 -12.78 18.05 7.23
C ILE A 126 -14.05 18.92 7.23
N PRO A 127 -14.11 20.07 7.91
CA PRO A 127 -15.06 21.07 7.47
C PRO A 127 -14.57 21.55 6.10
N LEU A 128 -15.28 21.19 5.03
CA LEU A 128 -15.10 21.75 3.69
C LEU A 128 -15.52 23.24 3.64
N ARG A 129 -15.06 24.06 4.59
CA ARG A 129 -15.33 25.50 4.64
C ARG A 129 -14.07 26.29 4.97
N GLN A 130 -13.78 27.22 4.06
CA GLN A 130 -12.65 28.17 3.97
C GLN A 130 -11.32 27.47 3.65
N PHE A 131 -10.74 27.61 2.47
CA PHE A 131 -10.48 28.87 1.78
C PHE A 131 -10.85 28.83 0.31
N GLY A 132 -11.63 29.83 -0.12
CA GLY A 132 -11.75 30.18 -1.52
C GLY A 132 -10.47 30.88 -1.97
N ILE A 133 -9.86 30.35 -3.01
CA ILE A 133 -8.92 31.08 -3.86
C ILE A 133 -9.55 30.96 -5.26
N TYR A 134 -9.84 32.12 -5.86
CA TYR A 134 -10.51 32.30 -7.15
C TYR A 134 -9.72 31.69 -8.31
#